data_AF-A0A559GCH0-F1
#
_entry.id   AF-A0A559GCH0-F1
#
_cell.length_a   1.000
_cell.length_b   1.000
_cell.length_c   1.000
_cell.angle_alpha   90.00
_cell.angle_beta   90.00
_cell.angle_gamma   90.00
#
_symmetry.space_group_name_H-M   'P 1'
#
loop_
_entity.id
_entity.type
_entity.pdbx_description
1 polymer ?
#
loop_
_entity_poly.entity_id
_entity_poly.type
_entity_poly.pdbx_seq_one_letter_code
_entity_poly.pdbx_strand_id
1 'polypeptide(L)'
;MPLRSRSERLMGTTITISLVDEQADCLLQGAFDLLKELEYRFNANSHESELLEINYQAGIAPVKVHPDLFELIALGLEHSLAPSSHLNISIGPLIQTWRIGFADARLPDSKEIEAVLPLVDPHFIKLDPTNSTVFLEKKGMKLDLGCLAKGYSADKVAQYLKEHGVTSA
;
A
#
# COMPACT_ATOMS: atom_id res chain seq x y z
N MET A 1 -13.10 29.49 -14.01
CA MET A 1 -13.47 28.75 -12.79
C MET A 1 -12.37 28.98 -11.76
N PRO A 2 -12.69 29.24 -10.48
CA PRO A 2 -11.65 29.46 -9.46
C PRO A 2 -10.97 28.15 -9.08
N LEU A 3 -9.67 28.22 -8.74
CA LEU A 3 -8.96 27.12 -8.10
C LEU A 3 -9.61 26.79 -6.76
N ARG A 4 -9.86 25.52 -6.51
CA ARG A 4 -10.33 25.00 -5.21
C ARG A 4 -9.31 24.02 -4.67
N SER A 5 -9.11 24.04 -3.36
CA SER A 5 -8.16 23.17 -2.68
C SER A 5 -8.79 22.61 -1.39
N ARG A 6 -8.52 21.34 -1.10
CA ARG A 6 -8.87 20.70 0.16
C ARG A 6 -7.69 19.89 0.68
N SER A 7 -7.49 19.91 1.99
CA SER A 7 -6.43 19.17 2.67
C SER A 7 -7.00 18.33 3.80
N GLU A 8 -6.60 17.06 3.88
CA GLU A 8 -6.97 16.15 4.98
C GLU A 8 -5.75 15.37 5.47
N ARG A 9 -5.82 14.87 6.72
CA ARG A 9 -4.85 13.92 7.23
C ARG A 9 -5.31 12.50 6.94
N LEU A 10 -4.59 11.82 6.04
CA LEU A 10 -4.82 10.44 5.61
C LEU A 10 -3.46 9.80 5.27
N MET A 11 -3.38 8.48 5.33
CA MET A 11 -2.19 7.68 5.02
C MET A 11 -0.95 8.10 5.84
N GLY A 12 -1.17 8.55 7.07
CA GLY A 12 -0.12 9.05 7.97
C GLY A 12 0.52 10.38 7.55
N THR A 13 -0.10 11.15 6.65
CA THR A 13 0.40 12.44 6.18
C THR A 13 -0.73 13.44 5.93
N THR A 14 -0.40 14.67 5.55
CA THR A 14 -1.38 15.63 5.00
C THR A 14 -1.40 15.50 3.48
N ILE A 15 -2.57 15.22 2.92
CA ILE A 15 -2.80 15.17 1.47
C ILE A 15 -3.58 16.43 1.09
N THR A 16 -3.10 17.14 0.07
CA THR A 16 -3.77 18.32 -0.51
C THR A 16 -4.08 18.04 -1.97
N ILE A 17 -5.34 18.18 -2.35
CA ILE A 17 -5.78 18.12 -3.75
C ILE A 17 -6.28 19.52 -4.11
N SER A 18 -5.82 20.04 -5.25
CA SER A 18 -6.30 21.29 -5.82
C SER A 18 -6.81 21.03 -7.23
N LEU A 19 -7.87 21.69 -7.67
CA LEU A 19 -8.37 21.56 -9.04
C LEU A 19 -9.19 22.76 -9.49
N VAL A 20 -9.33 22.90 -10.80
CA VAL A 20 -10.14 23.95 -11.45
C VAL A 20 -11.33 23.30 -12.16
N ASP A 21 -12.51 23.38 -11.53
CA ASP A 21 -13.76 22.81 -12.06
C ASP A 21 -14.98 23.50 -11.43
N GLU A 22 -16.14 23.48 -12.10
CA GLU A 22 -17.41 23.97 -11.54
C GLU A 22 -17.93 23.09 -10.40
N GLN A 23 -17.67 21.78 -10.45
CA GLN A 23 -18.13 20.79 -9.48
C GLN A 23 -17.06 20.43 -8.44
N ALA A 24 -16.08 21.32 -8.23
CA ALA A 24 -14.86 21.00 -7.50
C ALA A 24 -15.08 20.44 -6.09
N ASP A 25 -16.06 20.95 -5.33
CA ASP A 25 -16.31 20.46 -3.97
C ASP A 25 -16.78 18.99 -3.96
N CYS A 26 -17.62 18.60 -4.94
CA CYS A 26 -18.11 17.22 -5.10
C CYS A 26 -16.98 16.29 -5.54
N LEU A 27 -16.16 16.74 -6.51
CA LEU A 27 -15.03 15.97 -7.02
C LEU A 27 -13.94 15.77 -5.97
N LEU A 28 -13.63 16.81 -5.19
CA LEU A 28 -12.72 16.72 -4.05
C LEU A 28 -13.26 15.73 -3.02
N GLN A 29 -14.56 15.76 -2.69
CA GLN A 29 -15.15 14.79 -1.76
C GLN A 29 -14.96 13.35 -2.25
N GLY A 30 -15.31 13.05 -3.51
CA GLY A 30 -15.14 11.71 -4.06
C GLY A 30 -13.66 11.27 -4.13
N ALA A 31 -12.73 12.18 -4.43
CA ALA A 31 -11.30 11.87 -4.40
C ALA A 31 -10.80 11.53 -2.99
N PHE A 32 -11.27 12.24 -1.96
CA PHE A 32 -10.92 11.93 -0.56
C PHE A 32 -11.59 10.65 -0.06
N ASP A 33 -12.78 10.30 -0.55
CA ASP A 33 -13.43 9.04 -0.22
C ASP A 33 -12.69 7.85 -0.86
N LEU A 34 -12.24 7.97 -2.12
CA LEU A 34 -11.34 7.02 -2.74
C LEU A 34 -10.03 6.85 -1.95
N LEU A 35 -9.42 7.94 -1.47
CA LEU A 35 -8.21 7.86 -0.65
C LEU A 35 -8.44 7.10 0.67
N LYS A 36 -9.61 7.22 1.30
CA LYS A 36 -9.95 6.45 2.52
C LYS A 36 -10.10 4.96 2.21
N GLU A 37 -10.70 4.60 1.08
CA GLU A 37 -10.80 3.20 0.64
C GLU A 37 -9.40 2.60 0.39
N LEU A 38 -8.53 3.34 -0.29
CA LEU A 38 -7.15 2.91 -0.55
C LEU A 38 -6.31 2.83 0.72
N GLU A 39 -6.49 3.75 1.67
CA GLU A 39 -5.87 3.66 2.99
C GLU A 39 -6.31 2.39 3.72
N TYR A 40 -7.62 2.15 3.81
CA TYR A 40 -8.16 0.92 4.40
C TYR A 40 -7.55 -0.33 3.75
N ARG A 41 -7.43 -0.34 2.42
CA ARG A 41 -6.93 -1.48 1.67
C ARG A 41 -5.42 -1.74 1.86
N PHE A 42 -4.61 -0.68 1.84
CA PHE A 42 -3.13 -0.79 1.77
C PHE A 42 -2.43 -0.70 3.12
N ASN A 43 -3.14 -0.39 4.20
CA ASN A 43 -2.50 -0.13 5.49
C ASN A 43 -1.94 -1.42 6.13
N ALA A 44 -0.62 -1.55 6.22
CA ALA A 44 0.05 -2.71 6.83
C ALA A 44 -0.06 -2.78 8.37
N ASN A 45 -0.56 -1.71 9.01
CA ASN A 45 -0.59 -1.52 10.45
C ASN A 45 -2.02 -1.44 11.04
N SER A 46 -3.07 -1.56 10.20
CA SER A 46 -4.46 -1.57 10.64
C SER A 46 -4.99 -3.00 10.76
N HIS A 47 -5.59 -3.35 11.89
CA HIS A 47 -6.18 -4.68 12.12
C HIS A 47 -7.33 -5.04 11.19
N GLU A 48 -7.89 -4.04 10.50
CA GLU A 48 -9.07 -4.18 9.65
C GLU A 48 -8.71 -4.15 8.16
N SER A 49 -7.45 -3.92 7.78
CA SER A 49 -7.09 -3.76 6.37
C SER A 49 -7.09 -5.06 5.57
N GLU A 50 -7.40 -4.96 4.27
CA GLU A 50 -7.29 -6.09 3.35
C GLU A 50 -5.86 -6.65 3.27
N LEU A 51 -4.84 -5.78 3.27
CA LEU A 51 -3.44 -6.19 3.27
C LEU A 51 -3.08 -7.04 4.50
N LEU A 52 -3.66 -6.75 5.67
CA LEU A 52 -3.32 -7.48 6.88
C LEU A 52 -3.84 -8.92 6.86
N GLU A 53 -4.96 -9.20 6.19
CA GLU A 53 -5.44 -10.57 6.02
C GLU A 53 -4.40 -11.44 5.28
N ILE A 54 -3.75 -10.90 4.24
CA ILE A 54 -2.65 -11.57 3.54
C ILE A 54 -1.51 -11.90 4.53
N ASN A 55 -1.16 -10.93 5.39
CA ASN A 55 -0.11 -11.08 6.38
C ASN A 55 -0.47 -12.11 7.48
N TYR A 56 -1.76 -12.26 7.83
CA TYR A 56 -2.21 -13.28 8.78
C TYR A 56 -2.27 -14.68 8.18
N GLN A 57 -2.58 -14.80 6.88
CA GLN A 57 -2.63 -16.07 6.16
C GLN A 57 -1.28 -16.54 5.62
N ALA A 58 -0.19 -15.83 5.93
CA ALA A 58 1.16 -16.20 5.54
C ALA A 58 1.52 -17.63 6.00
N GLY A 59 1.91 -18.49 5.05
CA GLY A 59 2.19 -19.90 5.26
C GLY A 59 0.97 -20.77 5.56
N ILE A 60 -0.26 -20.26 5.39
CA ILE A 60 -1.51 -20.96 5.67
C ILE A 60 -2.32 -21.17 4.38
N ALA A 61 -2.76 -20.10 3.72
CA ALA A 61 -3.62 -20.18 2.55
C ALA A 61 -3.50 -18.94 1.64
N PRO A 62 -3.79 -19.06 0.33
CA PRO A 62 -3.96 -17.91 -0.55
C PRO A 62 -5.16 -17.05 -0.14
N VAL A 63 -5.04 -15.73 -0.27
CA VAL A 63 -6.09 -14.76 0.04
C VAL A 63 -6.58 -14.12 -1.25
N LYS A 64 -7.90 -14.15 -1.47
CA LYS A 64 -8.52 -13.38 -2.55
C LYS A 64 -8.61 -11.92 -2.16
N VAL A 65 -8.17 -11.03 -3.04
CA VAL A 65 -8.02 -9.60 -2.74
C VAL A 65 -8.72 -8.73 -3.78
N HIS A 66 -8.98 -7.47 -3.43
CA HIS A 66 -9.49 -6.48 -4.38
C HIS A 66 -8.50 -6.24 -5.53
N PRO A 67 -8.96 -5.98 -6.77
CA PRO A 67 -8.09 -5.73 -7.92
C PRO A 67 -7.02 -4.66 -7.69
N ASP A 68 -7.34 -3.55 -7.03
CA ASP A 68 -6.34 -2.50 -6.72
C ASP A 68 -5.20 -3.01 -5.81
N LEU A 69 -5.52 -3.86 -4.84
CA LEU A 69 -4.50 -4.45 -3.96
C LEU A 69 -3.65 -5.46 -4.73
N PHE A 70 -4.28 -6.28 -5.57
CA PHE A 70 -3.57 -7.21 -6.44
C PHE A 70 -2.61 -6.47 -7.38
N GLU A 71 -3.08 -5.40 -8.04
CA GLU A 71 -2.29 -4.58 -8.96
C GLU A 71 -1.08 -3.97 -8.25
N LEU A 72 -1.29 -3.36 -7.09
CA LEU A 72 -0.20 -2.76 -6.31
C LEU A 72 0.82 -3.79 -5.83
N ILE A 73 0.39 -4.97 -5.40
CA ILE A 73 1.30 -6.06 -4.99
C ILE A 73 2.04 -6.60 -6.22
N ALA A 74 1.38 -6.77 -7.36
CA ALA A 74 2.02 -7.22 -8.59
C ALA A 74 3.12 -6.26 -9.04
N LEU A 75 2.83 -4.95 -9.08
CA LEU A 75 3.80 -3.91 -9.37
C LEU A 75 4.97 -3.92 -8.38
N GLY A 76 4.65 -4.03 -7.08
CA GLY A 76 5.68 -4.08 -6.04
C GLY A 76 6.54 -5.33 -6.10
N LEU A 77 5.98 -6.48 -6.47
CA LEU A 77 6.71 -7.72 -6.64
C LEU A 77 7.64 -7.64 -7.86
N GLU A 78 7.14 -7.13 -8.98
CA GLU A 78 7.95 -6.88 -10.19
C GLU A 78 9.18 -6.04 -9.84
N HIS A 79 8.98 -4.89 -9.17
CA HIS A 79 10.09 -4.03 -8.75
C HIS A 79 10.96 -4.64 -7.66
N SER A 80 10.44 -5.52 -6.80
CA SER A 80 11.24 -6.23 -5.79
C SER A 80 12.15 -7.29 -6.40
N LEU A 81 11.71 -7.90 -7.50
CA LEU A 81 12.46 -8.95 -8.22
C LEU A 81 13.37 -8.39 -9.33
N ALA A 82 13.24 -7.10 -9.66
CA ALA A 82 14.07 -6.48 -10.69
C ALA A 82 15.57 -6.57 -10.35
N PRO A 83 16.44 -6.83 -11.35
CA PRO A 83 17.89 -6.91 -11.12
C PRO A 83 18.43 -5.65 -10.44
N SER A 84 19.26 -5.85 -9.41
CA SER A 84 19.87 -4.75 -8.63
C SER A 84 18.86 -3.83 -7.92
N SER A 85 17.61 -4.28 -7.76
CA SER A 85 16.63 -3.54 -6.98
C SER A 85 16.96 -3.55 -5.49
N HIS A 86 16.69 -2.42 -4.86
CA HIS A 86 16.75 -2.26 -3.40
C HIS A 86 15.35 -2.06 -2.80
N LEU A 87 14.30 -2.15 -3.64
CA LEU A 87 12.92 -2.15 -3.21
C LEU A 87 12.56 -3.58 -2.79
N ASN A 88 11.86 -3.73 -1.67
CA ASN A 88 11.37 -5.03 -1.24
C ASN A 88 10.05 -4.89 -0.48
N ILE A 89 8.95 -5.31 -1.11
CA ILE A 89 7.63 -5.23 -0.47
C ILE A 89 7.40 -6.29 0.62
N SER A 90 8.26 -7.31 0.73
CA SER A 90 8.21 -8.31 1.82
C SER A 90 9.02 -7.93 3.06
N ILE A 91 9.51 -6.70 3.13
CA ILE A 91 10.35 -6.18 4.23
C ILE A 91 9.56 -5.95 5.55
N GLY A 92 8.25 -6.18 5.56
CA GLY A 92 7.37 -5.96 6.71
C GLY A 92 7.89 -6.53 8.05
N PRO A 93 8.42 -7.77 8.12
CA PRO A 93 8.98 -8.32 9.37
C PRO A 93 10.14 -7.48 9.93
N LEU A 94 11.00 -6.93 9.07
CA LEU A 94 12.09 -6.04 9.50
C LEU A 94 11.54 -4.70 9.98
N ILE A 95 10.60 -4.09 9.25
CA ILE A 95 9.96 -2.83 9.65
C ILE A 95 9.32 -2.97 11.04
N GLN A 96 8.61 -4.07 11.30
CA GLN A 96 8.00 -4.34 12.61
C GLN A 96 9.02 -4.56 13.71
N THR A 97 10.15 -5.19 13.40
CA THR A 97 11.23 -5.41 14.36
C THR A 97 11.82 -4.07 14.84
N TRP A 98 12.02 -3.13 13.92
CA TRP A 98 12.45 -1.76 14.24
C TRP A 98 11.32 -0.86 14.78
N ARG A 99 10.06 -1.26 14.60
CA ARG A 99 8.86 -0.47 14.94
C ARG A 99 8.87 0.92 14.29
N ILE A 100 9.38 1.01 13.07
CA ILE A 100 9.43 2.28 12.32
C ILE A 100 8.00 2.78 12.09
N GLY A 101 7.77 4.06 12.36
CA GLY A 101 6.44 4.68 12.25
C GLY A 101 5.60 4.60 13.52
N PHE A 102 6.09 3.93 14.58
CA PHE A 102 5.46 3.93 15.90
C PHE A 102 6.21 4.83 16.89
N ALA A 103 5.53 5.24 17.96
CA ALA A 103 6.09 6.13 18.99
C ALA A 103 7.28 5.51 19.74
N ASP A 104 7.41 4.18 19.72
CA ASP A 104 8.45 3.39 20.36
C ASP A 104 9.38 2.70 19.35
N ALA A 105 9.65 3.38 18.23
CA ALA A 105 10.71 3.00 17.31
C ALA A 105 12.02 2.76 18.07
N ARG A 106 12.73 1.69 17.69
CA ARG A 106 13.91 1.21 18.42
C ARG A 106 14.97 0.64 17.49
N LEU A 107 16.19 0.55 18.01
CA LEU A 107 17.25 -0.24 17.40
C LEU A 107 17.11 -1.70 17.87
N PRO A 108 16.80 -2.65 16.98
CA PRO A 108 16.79 -4.06 17.34
C PRO A 108 18.20 -4.63 17.45
N ASP A 109 18.34 -5.70 18.21
CA ASP A 109 19.60 -6.44 18.27
C ASP A 109 19.82 -7.31 17.03
N SER A 110 21.04 -7.80 16.84
CA SER A 110 21.39 -8.60 15.67
C SER A 110 20.60 -9.91 15.59
N LYS A 111 20.25 -10.53 16.73
CA LYS A 111 19.51 -11.79 16.76
C LYS A 111 18.07 -11.60 16.32
N GLU A 112 17.44 -10.49 16.71
CA GLU A 112 16.10 -10.13 16.26
C GLU A 112 16.04 -9.92 14.74
N ILE A 113 17.05 -9.24 14.17
CA ILE A 113 17.18 -9.07 12.73
C ILE A 113 17.40 -10.41 12.04
N GLU A 114 18.39 -11.20 12.48
CA GLU A 114 18.73 -12.51 11.91
C GLU A 114 17.53 -13.46 11.91
N ALA A 115 16.67 -13.41 12.93
CA ALA A 115 15.47 -14.24 13.01
C ALA A 115 14.44 -13.94 11.91
N VAL A 116 14.35 -12.70 11.42
CA VAL A 116 13.33 -12.29 10.44
C VAL A 116 13.86 -12.18 9.01
N LEU A 117 15.17 -12.12 8.80
CA LEU A 117 15.78 -12.07 7.45
C LEU A 117 15.30 -13.19 6.50
N PRO A 118 15.09 -14.45 6.93
CA PRO A 118 14.58 -15.50 6.04
C PRO A 118 13.15 -15.28 5.52
N LEU A 119 12.43 -14.29 6.07
CA LEU A 119 11.02 -13.97 5.78
C LEU A 119 10.86 -12.78 4.84
N VAL A 120 11.95 -12.15 4.40
CA VAL A 120 11.90 -10.95 3.53
C VAL A 120 12.34 -11.24 2.09
N ASP A 121 12.31 -12.50 1.66
CA ASP A 121 12.62 -12.83 0.27
C ASP A 121 11.34 -12.78 -0.59
N PRO A 122 11.24 -11.83 -1.54
CA PRO A 122 10.05 -11.63 -2.36
C PRO A 122 9.73 -12.82 -3.28
N HIS A 123 10.68 -13.75 -3.54
CA HIS A 123 10.41 -14.95 -4.34
C HIS A 123 9.36 -15.87 -3.71
N PHE A 124 9.11 -15.75 -2.40
CA PHE A 124 8.08 -16.49 -1.68
C PHE A 124 6.69 -15.82 -1.75
N ILE A 125 6.53 -14.74 -2.52
CA ILE A 125 5.23 -14.15 -2.85
C ILE A 125 4.71 -14.82 -4.14
N LYS A 126 3.53 -15.43 -4.07
CA LYS A 126 2.85 -16.03 -5.22
C LYS A 126 1.59 -15.26 -5.56
N LEU A 127 1.45 -14.93 -6.84
CA LEU A 127 0.29 -14.25 -7.39
C LEU A 127 -0.42 -15.17 -8.36
N ASP A 128 -1.74 -15.27 -8.21
CA ASP A 128 -2.62 -15.89 -9.18
C ASP A 128 -3.53 -14.82 -9.79
N PRO A 129 -3.23 -14.33 -11.01
CA PRO A 129 -4.03 -13.30 -11.67
C PRO A 129 -5.40 -13.81 -12.12
N THR A 130 -5.57 -15.12 -12.32
CA THR A 130 -6.86 -15.69 -12.77
C THR A 130 -7.89 -15.63 -11.65
N ASN A 131 -7.45 -15.95 -10.43
CA ASN A 131 -8.33 -15.95 -9.25
C ASN A 131 -8.22 -14.68 -8.39
N SER A 132 -7.32 -13.76 -8.75
CA SER A 132 -6.95 -12.56 -7.98
C SER A 132 -6.58 -12.91 -6.53
N THR A 133 -5.68 -13.90 -6.38
CA THR A 133 -5.22 -14.34 -5.06
C THR A 133 -3.73 -14.09 -4.84
N VAL A 134 -3.38 -13.79 -3.58
CA VAL A 134 -2.01 -13.57 -3.12
C VAL A 134 -1.70 -14.60 -2.04
N PHE A 135 -0.55 -15.26 -2.14
CA PHE A 135 -0.07 -16.21 -1.13
C PHE A 135 1.37 -15.90 -0.74
N LEU A 136 1.63 -15.87 0.57
CA LEU A 136 2.98 -15.77 1.13
C LEU A 136 3.39 -17.16 1.61
N GLU A 137 4.40 -17.78 0.99
CA GLU A 137 4.71 -19.20 1.22
C GLU A 137 5.23 -19.50 2.62
N LYS A 138 5.86 -18.53 3.29
CA LYS A 138 6.44 -18.73 4.62
C LYS A 138 5.60 -18.09 5.71
N LYS A 139 5.36 -18.85 6.77
CA LYS A 139 4.74 -18.35 7.99
C LYS A 139 5.56 -17.19 8.57
N GLY A 140 4.90 -16.09 8.87
CA GLY A 140 5.54 -14.88 9.42
C GLY A 140 6.02 -13.88 8.39
N MET A 141 5.94 -14.18 7.09
CA MET A 141 6.09 -13.15 6.05
C MET A 141 5.04 -12.05 6.23
N LYS A 142 5.44 -10.81 5.92
CA LYS A 142 4.54 -9.67 5.93
C LYS A 142 4.87 -8.75 4.77
N LEU A 143 3.84 -8.37 4.03
CA LEU A 143 3.91 -7.30 3.06
C LEU A 143 3.82 -5.95 3.75
N ASP A 144 4.65 -5.03 3.28
CA ASP A 144 4.56 -3.59 3.54
C ASP A 144 4.64 -2.85 2.19
N LEU A 145 3.58 -2.11 1.87
CA LEU A 145 3.42 -1.41 0.60
C LEU A 145 3.68 0.09 0.73
N GLY A 146 4.19 0.57 1.86
CA GLY A 146 4.35 1.99 2.17
C GLY A 146 5.24 2.76 1.19
N CYS A 147 6.16 2.07 0.51
CA CYS A 147 7.03 2.60 -0.53
C CYS A 147 6.32 2.86 -1.88
N LEU A 148 5.15 2.26 -2.10
CA LEU A 148 4.40 2.35 -3.37
C LEU A 148 3.00 2.96 -3.19
N ALA A 149 2.34 2.68 -2.06
CA ALA A 149 0.92 2.96 -1.85
C ALA A 149 0.53 4.42 -2.08
N LYS A 150 1.38 5.37 -1.67
CA LYS A 150 1.10 6.81 -1.85
C LYS A 150 1.18 7.24 -3.31
N GLY A 151 2.17 6.76 -4.06
CA GLY A 151 2.29 7.04 -5.50
C GLY A 151 1.12 6.46 -6.27
N TYR A 152 0.82 5.19 -6.02
CA TYR A 152 -0.34 4.52 -6.61
C TYR A 152 -1.67 5.22 -6.28
N SER A 153 -1.85 5.69 -5.04
CA SER A 153 -3.06 6.43 -4.64
C SER A 153 -3.17 7.79 -5.35
N ALA A 154 -2.04 8.48 -5.57
CA ALA A 154 -2.03 9.70 -6.36
C ALA A 154 -2.42 9.42 -7.83
N ASP A 155 -1.95 8.32 -8.41
CA ASP A 155 -2.34 7.90 -9.76
C ASP A 155 -3.83 7.58 -9.86
N LYS A 156 -4.40 6.86 -8.89
CA LYS A 156 -5.85 6.56 -8.83
C LYS A 156 -6.70 7.83 -8.69
N VAL A 157 -6.28 8.79 -7.85
CA VAL A 157 -6.96 10.09 -7.74
C VAL A 157 -6.89 10.86 -9.07
N ALA A 158 -5.72 10.90 -9.70
CA ALA A 158 -5.55 11.57 -10.99
C ALA A 158 -6.42 10.92 -12.08
N GLN A 159 -6.52 9.60 -12.09
CA GLN A 159 -7.40 8.86 -12.99
C GLN A 159 -8.87 9.19 -12.73
N TYR A 160 -9.32 9.13 -11.47
CA TYR A 160 -10.67 9.48 -11.06
C TYR A 160 -11.06 10.89 -11.54
N LEU A 161 -10.20 11.89 -11.31
CA LEU A 161 -10.46 13.27 -11.74
C LEU A 161 -10.55 13.40 -13.26
N LYS A 162 -9.66 12.72 -14.01
CA LYS A 162 -9.70 12.70 -15.48
C LYS A 162 -10.98 12.06 -16.02
N GLU A 163 -11.43 10.95 -15.43
CA GLU A 163 -12.67 10.27 -15.80
C GLU A 163 -13.91 11.15 -15.57
N HIS A 164 -13.84 12.08 -14.62
CA HIS A 164 -14.88 13.08 -14.35
C HIS A 164 -14.70 14.38 -15.15
N GLY A 165 -13.79 14.41 -16.12
CA GLY A 165 -13.61 15.54 -17.04
C GLY A 165 -12.74 16.69 -16.50
N VAL A 166 -12.10 16.53 -15.35
CA VAL A 166 -11.18 17.54 -14.81
C VAL A 166 -9.92 17.59 -15.67
N THR A 167 -9.57 18.79 -16.11
CA THR A 167 -8.42 19.03 -17.01
C THR A 167 -7.23 19.70 -16.34
N SER A 168 -7.39 20.20 -15.11
CA SER A 168 -6.33 20.83 -14.32
C SER A 168 -6.52 20.54 -12.83
N ALA A 169 -5.58 19.79 -12.27
CA ALA A 169 -5.50 19.41 -10.86
C ALA A 169 -4.04 19.20 -10.45
#